data_AF-A0A1Y4U7P4-F1
#
_entry.id   AF-A0A1Y4U7P4-F1
#
_cell.length_a   1.000
_cell.length_b   1.000
_cell.length_c   1.000
_cell.angle_alpha   90.00
_cell.angle_beta   90.00
_cell.angle_gamma   90.00
#
_symmetry.space_group_name_H-M   'P 1'
#
loop_
_entity.id
_entity.type
_entity.pdbx_description
1 polymer ?
#
loop_
_entity_poly.entity_id
_entity_poly.type
_entity_poly.pdbx_seq_one_letter_code
_entity_poly.pdbx_strand_id
1 'polypeptide(L)'
;MYVPNHLKWRILLAQELKQAYFERENSLRNCKRIFELYGRYLLGTTYDTFLTYLNQRKYRIDNLRLPPYIVAAIGLLEPLRIASERLRLRKMGSPWTLQEIVEEVLTILRERSSTPLDRRIGQAQQHVE
;
A
#
# COMPACT_ATOMS: atom_id res chain seq x y z
N MET A 1 10.64 -24.37 6.47
CA MET A 1 11.37 -23.71 7.57
C MET A 1 10.34 -23.06 8.49
N TYR A 2 10.46 -23.18 9.80
CA TYR A 2 9.62 -22.45 10.74
C TYR A 2 9.82 -20.95 10.55
N VAL A 3 8.72 -20.20 10.42
CA VAL A 3 8.74 -18.74 10.27
C VAL A 3 8.23 -18.16 11.58
N PRO A 4 9.06 -17.42 12.34
CA PRO A 4 8.59 -16.74 13.55
C PRO A 4 7.38 -15.85 13.28
N ASN A 5 6.46 -15.73 14.24
CA ASN A 5 5.21 -14.98 14.04
C ASN A 5 5.42 -13.52 13.59
N HIS A 6 6.41 -12.81 14.15
CA HIS A 6 6.73 -11.45 13.72
C HIS A 6 7.17 -11.38 12.25
N LEU A 7 7.84 -12.43 11.76
CA LEU A 7 8.28 -12.53 10.37
C LEU A 7 7.10 -12.80 9.44
N LYS A 8 6.14 -13.65 9.85
CA LYS A 8 4.88 -13.86 9.10
C LYS A 8 4.13 -12.55 8.86
N TRP A 9 4.03 -11.69 9.89
CA TRP A 9 3.39 -10.38 9.76
C TRP A 9 4.12 -9.44 8.79
N ARG A 10 5.45 -9.36 8.86
CA ARG A 10 6.24 -8.56 7.91
C ARG A 10 6.07 -9.04 6.46
N ILE A 11 6.00 -10.35 6.26
CA ILE A 11 5.77 -10.90 4.92
C ILE A 11 4.37 -10.55 4.42
N LEU A 12 3.34 -10.67 5.26
CA LEU A 12 1.98 -10.26 4.88
C LEU A 12 1.91 -8.78 4.52
N LEU A 13 2.54 -7.90 5.31
CA LEU A 13 2.62 -6.47 5.00
C LEU A 13 3.33 -6.22 3.65
N ALA A 14 4.41 -6.94 3.36
CA ALA A 14 5.12 -6.81 2.09
C ALA A 14 4.25 -7.26 0.89
N GLN A 15 3.52 -8.36 1.06
CA GLN A 15 2.61 -8.88 0.03
C GLN A 15 1.45 -7.92 -0.23
N GLU A 16 0.85 -7.35 0.82
CA GLU A 16 -0.21 -6.35 0.70
C GLU A 16 0.28 -5.06 0.02
N LEU A 17 1.49 -4.59 0.36
CA LEU A 17 2.11 -3.45 -0.31
C LEU A 17 2.28 -3.69 -1.82
N LYS A 18 2.73 -4.89 -2.20
CA LYS A 18 2.81 -5.27 -3.62
C LYS A 18 1.42 -5.29 -4.25
N GLN A 19 0.44 -5.92 -3.60
CA GLN A 19 -0.91 -6.05 -4.12
C GLN A 19 -1.58 -4.68 -4.36
N ALA A 20 -1.41 -3.73 -3.44
CA ALA A 20 -1.99 -2.40 -3.54
C ALA A 20 -1.31 -1.54 -4.63
N TYR A 21 0.01 -1.64 -4.78
CA TYR A 21 0.79 -0.63 -5.50
C TYR A 21 1.55 -1.11 -6.74
N PHE A 22 1.69 -2.42 -6.96
CA PHE A 22 2.45 -2.95 -8.10
C PHE A 22 1.62 -3.04 -9.38
N GLU A 23 2.22 -2.63 -10.50
CA GLU A 23 1.71 -2.82 -11.85
C GLU A 23 2.85 -3.27 -12.76
N ARG A 24 2.66 -4.39 -13.48
CA ARG A 24 3.74 -5.07 -14.23
C ARG A 24 4.40 -4.18 -15.29
N GLU A 25 3.62 -3.31 -15.93
CA GLU A 25 4.04 -2.52 -17.09
C GLU A 25 4.29 -1.05 -16.75
N ASN A 26 4.20 -0.69 -15.48
CA ASN A 26 4.33 0.70 -15.04
C ASN A 26 5.62 0.88 -14.23
N SER A 27 6.57 1.61 -14.83
CA SER A 27 7.87 1.89 -14.21
C SER A 27 7.75 2.71 -12.91
N LEU A 28 6.65 3.44 -12.70
CA LEU A 28 6.37 4.18 -11.46
C LEU A 28 5.68 3.32 -10.39
N ARG A 29 5.24 2.11 -10.73
CA ARG A 29 4.53 1.18 -9.86
C ARG A 29 5.24 -0.19 -9.82
N ASN A 30 6.55 -0.15 -9.54
CA ASN A 30 7.40 -1.34 -9.44
C ASN A 30 7.82 -1.64 -7.99
N CYS A 31 8.33 -2.86 -7.73
CA CYS A 31 8.73 -3.30 -6.38
C CYS A 31 9.78 -2.42 -5.71
N LYS A 32 10.76 -1.90 -6.45
CA LYS A 32 11.80 -1.03 -5.91
C LYS A 32 11.21 0.26 -5.36
N ARG A 33 10.31 0.89 -6.12
CA ARG A 33 9.63 2.13 -5.71
C ARG A 33 8.67 1.91 -4.55
N ILE A 34 7.94 0.80 -4.53
CA ILE A 34 7.08 0.43 -3.39
C ILE A 34 7.92 0.26 -2.11
N PHE A 35 9.09 -0.38 -2.23
CA PHE A 35 10.00 -0.53 -1.10
C PHE A 35 10.56 0.82 -0.63
N GLU A 36 11.06 1.65 -1.55
CA GLU A 36 11.64 2.95 -1.23
C GLU A 36 10.64 3.90 -0.55
N LEU A 37 9.39 3.91 -1.02
CA LEU A 37 8.35 4.79 -0.47
C LEU A 37 7.76 4.25 0.83
N TYR A 38 7.53 2.94 0.93
CA TYR A 38 6.72 2.35 2.01
C TYR A 38 7.46 1.24 2.76
N GLY A 39 7.95 0.25 2.01
CA GLY A 39 8.51 -0.99 2.60
C GLY A 39 9.68 -0.74 3.56
N ARG A 40 10.60 0.19 3.23
CA ARG A 40 11.78 0.48 4.07
C ARG A 40 11.39 0.97 5.47
N TYR A 41 10.32 1.75 5.58
CA TYR A 41 9.88 2.37 6.83
C TYR A 41 8.98 1.43 7.63
N LEU A 42 8.09 0.70 6.96
CA LEU A 42 7.12 -0.18 7.61
C LEU A 42 7.73 -1.51 8.06
N LEU A 43 8.72 -2.04 7.32
CA LEU A 43 9.26 -3.37 7.56
C LEU A 43 10.62 -3.34 8.27
N GLY A 44 11.36 -2.24 8.16
CA GLY A 44 12.70 -2.11 8.73
C GLY A 44 13.67 -3.16 8.17
N THR A 45 13.63 -3.40 6.86
CA THR A 45 14.47 -4.41 6.17
C THR A 45 15.16 -3.84 4.93
N THR A 46 16.08 -4.60 4.36
CA THR A 46 16.69 -4.28 3.05
C THR A 46 15.73 -4.61 1.89
N TYR A 47 16.04 -4.08 0.70
CA TYR A 47 15.27 -4.38 -0.52
C TYR A 47 15.32 -5.86 -0.89
N ASP A 48 16.49 -6.51 -0.78
CA ASP A 48 16.62 -7.94 -1.08
C ASP A 48 15.78 -8.80 -0.12
N THR A 49 15.72 -8.40 1.15
CA THR A 49 14.85 -9.05 2.14
C THR A 49 13.37 -8.85 1.78
N PHE A 50 12.99 -7.64 1.32
CA PHE A 50 11.64 -7.38 0.84
C PHE A 50 11.29 -8.25 -0.38
N LEU A 51 12.16 -8.37 -1.38
CA LEU A 51 11.96 -9.27 -2.52
C LEU A 51 11.81 -10.73 -2.07
N THR A 52 12.59 -11.11 -1.05
CA THR A 52 12.50 -12.43 -0.45
C THR A 52 11.12 -12.69 0.16
N TYR A 53 10.53 -11.70 0.85
CA TYR A 53 9.17 -11.79 1.41
C TYR A 53 8.09 -11.97 0.33
N LEU A 54 8.30 -11.40 -0.86
CA LEU A 54 7.35 -11.56 -1.98
C LEU A 54 7.40 -12.96 -2.61
N ASN A 55 8.40 -13.79 -2.27
CA ASN A 55 8.52 -15.15 -2.80
C ASN A 55 7.61 -16.13 -2.03
N GLN A 56 6.43 -16.38 -2.58
CA GLN A 56 5.42 -17.30 -2.02
C GLN A 56 5.89 -18.76 -1.91
N ARG A 57 6.92 -19.17 -2.68
CA ARG A 57 7.47 -20.53 -2.57
C ARG A 57 8.39 -20.70 -1.35
N LYS A 58 8.95 -19.60 -0.84
CA LYS A 58 9.93 -19.62 0.24
C LYS A 58 9.28 -19.67 1.62
N TYR A 59 8.13 -19.02 1.79
CA TYR A 59 7.43 -18.93 3.07
C TYR A 59 6.04 -19.51 2.96
N ARG A 60 5.75 -20.54 3.77
CA ARG A 60 4.37 -20.95 4.04
C ARG A 60 3.82 -20.03 5.11
N ILE A 61 2.94 -19.13 4.70
CA ILE A 61 2.11 -18.37 5.62
C ILE A 61 0.81 -19.14 5.66
N ASP A 62 0.47 -19.64 6.83
CA ASP A 62 -0.80 -20.31 7.10
C ASP A 62 -1.96 -19.34 6.80
N ASN A 63 -3.24 -19.71 7.01
CA ASN A 63 -4.44 -18.87 6.74
C ASN A 63 -4.53 -17.54 7.54
N LEU A 64 -3.41 -16.99 7.96
CA LEU A 64 -3.20 -15.68 8.53
C LEU A 64 -3.58 -14.58 7.52
N ARG A 65 -4.37 -13.62 7.98
CA ARG A 65 -4.79 -12.45 7.21
C ARG A 65 -4.50 -11.19 7.99
N LEU A 66 -4.19 -10.10 7.28
CA LEU A 66 -4.09 -8.79 7.91
C LEU A 66 -5.48 -8.35 8.40
N PRO A 67 -5.57 -7.70 9.56
CA PRO A 67 -6.81 -7.07 9.99
C PRO A 67 -7.28 -6.04 8.94
N PRO A 68 -8.61 -5.91 8.70
CA PRO A 68 -9.12 -5.02 7.65
C PRO A 68 -8.66 -3.57 7.75
N TYR A 69 -8.52 -3.04 8.98
CA TYR A 69 -8.05 -1.66 9.19
C TYR A 69 -6.57 -1.48 8.80
N ILE A 70 -5.74 -2.52 8.87
CA ILE A 70 -4.35 -2.50 8.38
C ILE A 70 -4.34 -2.47 6.86
N VAL A 71 -5.17 -3.29 6.21
CA VAL A 71 -5.32 -3.31 4.75
C VAL A 71 -5.77 -1.93 4.24
N ALA A 72 -6.78 -1.34 4.89
CA ALA A 72 -7.25 0.00 4.57
C ALA A 72 -6.15 1.06 4.75
N ALA A 73 -5.42 1.03 5.86
CA ALA A 73 -4.29 1.93 6.09
C ALA A 73 -3.21 1.79 5.01
N ILE A 74 -2.90 0.57 4.57
CA ILE A 74 -1.97 0.32 3.47
C ILE A 74 -2.49 0.94 2.18
N GLY A 75 -3.76 0.74 1.82
CA GLY A 75 -4.34 1.34 0.62
C GLY A 75 -4.31 2.87 0.61
N LEU A 76 -4.36 3.49 1.79
CA LEU A 76 -4.32 4.94 1.98
C LEU A 76 -2.91 5.56 1.95
N LEU A 77 -1.83 4.77 1.92
CA LEU A 77 -0.47 5.31 1.95
C LEU A 77 -0.17 6.28 0.79
N GLU A 78 -0.60 5.95 -0.43
CA GLU A 78 -0.38 6.81 -1.60
C GLU A 78 -1.19 8.12 -1.54
N PRO A 79 -2.51 8.10 -1.28
CA PRO A 79 -3.26 9.34 -0.99
C PRO A 79 -2.64 10.17 0.13
N LEU A 80 -2.22 9.53 1.22
CA LEU A 80 -1.60 10.20 2.37
C LEU A 80 -0.27 10.87 2.01
N ARG A 81 0.56 10.19 1.20
CA ARG A 81 1.83 10.72 0.70
C ARG A 81 1.60 11.96 -0.17
N ILE A 82 0.62 11.92 -1.07
CA ILE A 82 0.30 13.05 -1.94
C ILE A 82 -0.28 14.21 -1.13
N ALA A 83 -1.20 13.94 -0.21
CA ALA A 83 -1.79 14.94 0.68
C ALA A 83 -0.71 15.67 1.49
N SER A 84 0.20 14.90 2.09
CA SER A 84 1.35 15.43 2.83
C SER A 84 2.19 16.37 1.96
N GLU A 85 2.48 15.98 0.73
CA GLU A 85 3.31 16.78 -0.17
C GLU A 85 2.59 18.06 -0.64
N ARG A 86 1.30 17.98 -0.97
CA ARG A 86 0.47 19.15 -1.30
C ARG A 86 0.39 20.14 -0.14
N LEU A 87 0.17 19.65 1.08
CA LEU A 87 0.15 20.49 2.28
C LEU A 87 1.51 21.13 2.55
N ARG A 88 2.60 20.35 2.44
CA ARG A 88 3.97 20.84 2.59
C ARG A 88 4.27 22.00 1.65
N LEU A 89 3.85 21.90 0.39
CA LEU A 89 4.03 22.94 -0.61
C LEU A 89 3.18 24.19 -0.34
N ARG A 90 1.90 24.02 0.06
CA ARG A 90 1.01 25.16 0.36
C ARG A 90 1.42 25.93 1.62
N LYS A 91 1.88 25.24 2.65
CA LYS A 91 2.17 25.81 3.98
C LYS A 91 3.61 26.26 4.19
N MET A 92 4.49 26.04 3.21
CA MET A 92 5.91 26.44 3.23
C MET A 92 6.63 26.15 4.56
N GLY A 93 6.38 24.98 5.16
CA GLY A 93 7.02 24.56 6.41
C GLY A 93 6.25 24.85 7.70
N SER A 94 5.07 25.48 7.63
CA SER A 94 4.18 25.57 8.78
C SER A 94 3.59 24.19 9.13
N PRO A 95 3.38 23.86 10.41
CA PRO A 95 2.78 22.60 10.80
C PRO A 95 1.36 22.47 10.24
N TRP A 96 1.00 21.24 9.88
CA TRP A 96 -0.36 20.85 9.52
C TRP A 96 -0.93 19.94 10.59
N THR A 97 -2.25 19.98 10.74
CA THR A 97 -2.97 19.15 11.69
C THR A 97 -3.36 17.82 11.06
N LEU A 98 -3.70 16.84 11.91
CA LEU A 98 -4.26 15.58 11.44
C LEU A 98 -5.59 15.78 10.67
N GLN A 99 -6.38 16.79 11.04
CA GLN A 99 -7.62 17.10 10.34
C GLN A 99 -7.35 17.58 8.91
N GLU A 100 -6.41 18.52 8.73
CA GLU A 100 -6.09 19.07 7.41
C GLU A 100 -5.57 18.00 6.44
N ILE A 101 -4.75 17.05 6.94
CA ILE A 101 -4.28 15.94 6.11
C ILE A 101 -5.40 14.97 5.76
N VAL A 102 -6.34 14.70 6.69
CA VAL A 102 -7.50 13.85 6.41
C VAL A 102 -8.41 14.51 5.36
N GLU A 103 -8.67 15.81 5.47
CA GLU A 103 -9.47 16.56 4.48
C GLU A 103 -8.83 16.53 3.08
N GLU A 104 -7.50 16.69 3.00
CA GLU A 104 -6.78 16.61 1.74
C GLU A 104 -6.77 15.19 1.16
N VAL A 105 -6.60 14.16 2.00
CA VAL A 105 -6.71 12.75 1.58
C VAL A 105 -8.10 12.46 1.01
N LEU A 106 -9.16 12.91 1.67
CA LEU A 106 -10.53 12.76 1.17
C LEU A 106 -10.73 13.46 -0.17
N THR A 107 -10.13 14.63 -0.36
CA THR A 107 -10.17 15.36 -1.63
C THR A 107 -9.50 14.55 -2.74
N ILE A 108 -8.31 14.00 -2.51
CA ILE A 108 -7.59 13.15 -3.48
C ILE A 108 -8.38 11.88 -3.83
N LEU A 109 -9.00 11.24 -2.83
CA LEU A 109 -9.84 10.05 -3.06
C LEU A 109 -11.05 10.38 -3.93
N ARG A 110 -11.69 11.54 -3.70
CA ARG A 110 -12.80 12.03 -4.52
C ARG A 110 -12.34 12.28 -5.96
N GLU A 111 -11.23 13.01 -6.16
CA GLU A 111 -10.64 13.28 -7.48
C GLU A 111 -10.42 11.98 -8.28
N ARG A 112 -9.87 10.95 -7.63
CA ARG A 112 -9.61 9.63 -8.25
C ARG A 112 -10.90 8.86 -8.56
N SER A 113 -11.89 8.91 -7.67
CA SER A 113 -13.20 8.29 -7.93
C SER A 113 -13.97 8.96 -9.07
N SER A 114 -13.73 10.25 -9.30
CA SER A 114 -14.33 11.02 -10.41
C SER A 114 -13.60 10.86 -11.75
N THR A 115 -12.41 10.23 -11.79
CA THR A 115 -11.78 9.84 -13.05
C THR A 115 -12.38 8.51 -13.54
N PRO A 116 -12.86 8.39 -14.79
CA PRO A 116 -13.72 7.30 -15.26
C PRO A 116 -13.02 5.94 -15.48
N LEU A 117 -12.02 5.56 -14.66
CA LEU A 117 -11.27 4.30 -14.80
C LEU A 117 -11.49 3.30 -13.65
N ASP A 118 -12.33 3.59 -12.65
CA ASP A 118 -12.61 2.65 -11.54
C ASP A 118 -13.79 1.69 -11.86
N ARG A 119 -13.53 0.74 -12.77
CA ARG A 119 -14.41 -0.41 -13.06
C ARG A 119 -13.95 -1.72 -12.41
N ARG A 120 -13.15 -1.70 -11.33
CA ARG A 120 -12.57 -2.93 -10.73
C ARG A 120 -13.00 -3.27 -9.30
N ILE A 121 -14.23 -2.93 -8.92
CA ILE A 121 -14.83 -3.48 -7.69
C ILE A 121 -16.17 -4.22 -7.96
N GLY A 122 -16.66 -4.25 -9.20
CA GLY A 122 -17.98 -4.83 -9.52
C GLY A 122 -18.04 -6.12 -10.35
N GLN A 123 -16.99 -6.52 -11.08
CA GLN A 123 -17.13 -7.57 -12.11
C GLN A 123 -16.72 -8.99 -11.68
N ALA A 124 -16.39 -9.23 -10.40
CA ALA A 124 -16.04 -10.58 -9.94
C ALA A 124 -17.23 -11.48 -9.56
N GLN A 125 -18.47 -11.09 -9.85
CA GLN A 125 -19.68 -11.86 -9.47
C GLN A 125 -20.63 -12.22 -10.62
N GLN A 126 -20.22 -12.09 -11.88
CA GLN A 126 -21.03 -12.56 -13.00
C GLN A 126 -20.18 -13.41 -13.94
N HIS A 127 -20.02 -14.68 -13.59
CA HIS A 127 -19.91 -15.80 -14.54
C HIS A 127 -19.98 -17.10 -13.72
N VAL A 128 -21.20 -17.47 -13.34
CA VAL A 128 -21.60 -18.86 -13.13
C VAL A 128 -22.88 -19.00 -13.95
N GLU A 129 -22.72 -19.45 -15.19
CA GLU A 129 -23.70 -20.26 -15.91
C GLU A 129 -22.92 -21.41 -16.57
#